data_AF-A0A257PD22-F1
#
_entry.id   AF-A0A257PD22-F1
#
_cell.length_a   1.000
_cell.length_b   1.000
_cell.length_c   1.000
_cell.angle_alpha   90.00
_cell.angle_beta   90.00
_cell.angle_gamma   90.00
#
_symmetry.space_group_name_H-M   'P 1'
#
loop_
_entity.id
_entity.type
_entity.pdbx_description
1 polymer ?
#
loop_
_entity_poly.entity_id
_entity_poly.type
_entity_poly.pdbx_seq_one_letter_code
_entity_poly.pdbx_strand_id
1 'polypeptide(L)'
;MLDIETFDNRRGGNVVYKALAHPLAAEALARLALKLNKAGATAIYDPDGIAGPLLALSPLINIEGIYVHDTLAVGEARGSHIARPLTDLPHSSAATVLVAAFDAGRLTARIKALLPATWGIVTLDDVKLPDGLVTNVKRYLDPVNFATNFVFFRDDDHFATRLTTANYWAGYGATAVKFFHRLFDEAGAVLAEWETPA
;
A
#
# COMPACT_ATOMS: atom_id res chain seq x y z
N MET A 1 -14.84 -2.84 12.48
CA MET A 1 -13.48 -2.30 12.70
C MET A 1 -12.70 -2.52 11.42
N LEU A 2 -11.87 -1.57 10.96
CA LEU A 2 -11.06 -1.75 9.75
C LEU A 2 -10.02 -2.85 9.98
N ASP A 3 -9.82 -3.70 8.98
CA ASP A 3 -8.85 -4.80 9.00
C ASP A 3 -7.42 -4.26 8.70
N ILE A 4 -6.94 -3.39 9.59
CA ILE A 4 -5.64 -2.72 9.49
C ILE A 4 -4.89 -2.95 10.79
N GLU A 5 -3.83 -3.75 10.73
CA GLU A 5 -2.80 -3.76 11.76
C GLU A 5 -1.89 -2.55 11.56
N THR A 6 -1.81 -1.64 12.52
CA THR A 6 -0.90 -0.48 12.44
C THR A 6 0.42 -0.73 13.16
N PHE A 7 0.44 -1.66 14.11
CA PHE A 7 1.59 -2.00 14.94
C PHE A 7 1.46 -3.41 15.53
N ASP A 8 2.55 -4.16 15.56
CA ASP A 8 2.69 -5.43 16.28
C ASP A 8 3.91 -5.36 17.22
N ASN A 9 3.75 -5.82 18.47
CA ASN A 9 4.82 -5.73 19.48
C ASN A 9 6.07 -6.56 19.14
N ARG A 10 5.97 -7.55 18.23
CA ARG A 10 7.09 -8.42 17.84
C ARG A 10 7.75 -7.96 16.55
N ARG A 11 7.00 -7.33 15.65
CA ARG A 11 7.44 -6.92 14.30
C ARG A 11 7.63 -5.40 14.17
N GLY A 12 7.16 -4.61 15.14
CA GLY A 12 7.18 -3.14 15.11
C GLY A 12 6.00 -2.55 14.34
N GLY A 13 6.16 -1.31 13.83
CA GLY A 13 5.13 -0.66 13.02
C GLY A 13 4.86 -1.43 11.73
N ASN A 14 3.59 -1.54 11.34
CA ASN A 14 3.22 -2.26 10.12
C ASN A 14 3.66 -1.47 8.88
N VAL A 15 4.69 -1.97 8.21
CA VAL A 15 5.26 -1.34 7.02
C VAL A 15 4.28 -1.32 5.85
N VAL A 16 3.41 -2.33 5.72
CA VAL A 16 2.39 -2.39 4.66
C VAL A 16 1.40 -1.24 4.84
N TYR A 17 0.92 -1.02 6.06
CA TYR A 17 0.05 0.11 6.37
C TYR A 17 0.71 1.43 5.99
N LYS A 18 1.96 1.67 6.42
CA LYS A 18 2.68 2.91 6.10
C LYS A 18 2.88 3.09 4.58
N ALA A 19 3.18 2.01 3.87
CA ALA A 19 3.40 2.04 2.43
C ALA A 19 2.13 2.39 1.67
N LEU A 20 0.99 1.81 2.04
CA LEU A 20 -0.30 2.04 1.39
C LEU A 20 -0.94 3.38 1.80
N ALA A 21 -0.73 3.81 3.06
CA ALA A 21 -1.30 5.04 3.59
C ALA A 21 -0.46 6.29 3.30
N HIS A 22 0.74 6.15 2.72
CA HIS A 22 1.53 7.31 2.30
C HIS A 22 0.72 8.14 1.27
N PRO A 23 0.65 9.48 1.37
CA PRO A 23 -0.24 10.27 0.51
C PRO A 23 -0.07 10.04 -1.00
N LEU A 24 1.17 9.97 -1.49
CA LEU A 24 1.46 9.65 -2.89
C LEU A 24 0.99 8.24 -3.29
N ALA A 25 1.13 7.26 -2.39
CA ALA A 25 0.68 5.89 -2.62
C ALA A 25 -0.85 5.81 -2.56
N ALA A 26 -1.51 6.54 -1.66
CA ALA A 26 -2.96 6.60 -1.56
C ALA A 26 -3.60 7.15 -2.85
N GLU A 27 -3.03 8.19 -3.45
CA GLU A 27 -3.46 8.69 -4.76
C GLU A 27 -3.24 7.66 -5.88
N ALA A 28 -2.08 6.98 -5.88
CA ALA A 28 -1.79 5.92 -6.84
C ALA A 28 -2.74 4.74 -6.69
N LEU A 29 -3.08 4.39 -5.45
CA LEU A 29 -4.04 3.34 -5.12
C LEU A 29 -5.45 3.69 -5.58
N ALA A 30 -5.89 4.95 -5.43
CA ALA A 30 -7.17 5.41 -5.96
C ALA A 30 -7.23 5.29 -7.50
N ARG A 31 -6.15 5.65 -8.20
CA ARG A 31 -6.04 5.46 -9.66
C ARG A 31 -6.05 3.98 -10.04
N LEU A 32 -5.34 3.13 -9.29
CA LEU A 32 -5.34 1.69 -9.49
C LEU A 32 -6.74 1.11 -9.30
N ALA A 33 -7.45 1.49 -8.24
CA ALA A 33 -8.81 1.04 -7.97
C ALA A 33 -9.77 1.40 -9.13
N LEU A 34 -9.69 2.63 -9.65
CA LEU A 34 -10.47 3.04 -10.82
C LEU A 34 -10.14 2.21 -12.06
N LYS A 35 -8.85 1.96 -12.32
CA LYS A 35 -8.37 1.12 -13.44
C LYS A 35 -8.93 -0.30 -13.34
N LEU A 36 -8.84 -0.91 -12.15
CA LEU A 36 -9.33 -2.27 -11.88
C LEU A 36 -10.86 -2.33 -12.07
N ASN A 37 -11.60 -1.41 -11.47
CA ASN A 37 -13.06 -1.38 -11.57
C ASN A 37 -13.56 -1.18 -13.00
N LYS A 38 -12.84 -0.40 -13.82
CA LYS A 38 -13.15 -0.24 -15.25
C LYS A 38 -12.96 -1.56 -16.03
N ALA A 39 -12.07 -2.43 -15.59
CA ALA A 39 -11.83 -3.75 -16.19
C ALA A 39 -12.82 -4.83 -15.69
N GLY A 40 -13.62 -4.53 -14.66
CA GLY A 40 -14.61 -5.44 -14.07
C GLY A 40 -14.23 -5.91 -12.67
N ALA A 41 -14.80 -7.04 -12.24
CA ALA A 41 -14.43 -7.65 -10.97
C ALA A 41 -13.00 -8.22 -11.04
N THR A 42 -12.22 -7.98 -10.00
CA THR A 42 -10.81 -8.34 -9.91
C THR A 42 -10.61 -9.49 -8.94
N ALA A 43 -9.84 -10.50 -9.35
CA ALA A 43 -9.32 -11.51 -8.42
C ALA A 43 -8.09 -10.95 -7.71
N ILE A 44 -7.97 -11.12 -6.40
CA ILE A 44 -6.75 -10.78 -5.67
C ILE A 44 -5.97 -12.07 -5.37
N TYR A 45 -4.71 -12.11 -5.76
CA TYR A 45 -3.76 -13.09 -5.23
C TYR A 45 -3.00 -12.48 -4.05
N ASP A 46 -3.18 -13.05 -2.85
CA ASP A 46 -2.67 -12.53 -1.58
C ASP A 46 -1.62 -13.48 -0.96
N PRO A 47 -0.36 -13.40 -1.39
CA PRO A 47 0.68 -14.30 -0.90
C PRO A 47 1.10 -14.03 0.55
N ASP A 48 1.03 -12.76 0.99
CA ASP A 48 1.66 -12.29 2.22
C ASP A 48 0.67 -11.63 3.20
N GLY A 49 -0.65 -11.71 2.94
CA GLY A 49 -1.68 -11.15 3.82
C GLY A 49 -1.91 -9.64 3.66
N ILE A 50 -1.57 -9.05 2.51
CA ILE A 50 -1.72 -7.62 2.23
C ILE A 50 -3.17 -7.27 1.86
N ALA A 51 -3.96 -8.24 1.39
CA ALA A 51 -5.31 -7.96 0.89
C ALA A 51 -6.25 -7.31 1.93
N GLY A 52 -6.17 -7.71 3.20
CA GLY A 52 -6.99 -7.11 4.28
C GLY A 52 -6.72 -5.60 4.43
N PRO A 53 -5.49 -5.18 4.76
CA PRO A 53 -5.11 -3.77 4.83
C PRO A 53 -5.38 -2.99 3.53
N LEU A 54 -5.13 -3.60 2.38
CA LEU A 54 -5.41 -3.01 1.07
C LEU A 54 -6.90 -2.66 0.90
N LEU A 55 -7.79 -3.60 1.21
CA LEU A 55 -9.23 -3.40 1.07
C LEU A 55 -9.80 -2.47 2.14
N ALA A 56 -9.18 -2.40 3.31
CA ALA A 56 -9.54 -1.42 4.32
C ALA A 56 -9.22 0.02 3.87
N LEU A 57 -8.11 0.23 3.15
CA LEU A 57 -7.71 1.54 2.62
C LEU A 57 -8.34 1.86 1.25
N SER A 58 -8.71 0.84 0.49
CA SER A 58 -9.34 0.99 -0.83
C SER A 58 -10.57 0.09 -0.97
N PRO A 59 -11.65 0.36 -0.20
CA PRO A 59 -12.82 -0.51 -0.12
C PRO A 59 -13.67 -0.53 -1.40
N LEU A 60 -13.40 0.37 -2.35
CA LEU A 60 -14.16 0.49 -3.59
C LEU A 60 -13.67 -0.47 -4.70
N ILE A 61 -12.58 -1.21 -4.49
CA ILE A 61 -12.14 -2.19 -5.50
C ILE A 61 -13.20 -3.29 -5.59
N ASN A 62 -13.72 -3.54 -6.79
CA ASN A 62 -14.69 -4.58 -7.04
C ASN A 62 -13.99 -5.95 -7.06
N ILE A 63 -14.17 -6.75 -6.00
CA ILE A 63 -13.46 -8.01 -5.80
C ILE A 63 -14.34 -9.20 -6.17
N GLU A 64 -13.82 -10.08 -7.03
CA GLU A 64 -14.42 -11.37 -7.34
C GLU A 64 -14.10 -12.41 -6.25
N GLY A 65 -12.84 -12.44 -5.81
CA GLY A 65 -12.34 -13.40 -4.83
C GLY A 65 -10.92 -13.06 -4.39
N ILE A 66 -10.54 -13.57 -3.22
CA ILE A 66 -9.18 -13.47 -2.68
C ILE A 66 -8.61 -14.87 -2.62
N TYR A 67 -7.42 -15.05 -3.18
CA TYR A 67 -6.78 -16.33 -3.42
C TYR A 67 -5.42 -16.38 -2.73
N VAL A 68 -5.18 -17.44 -1.95
CA VAL A 68 -3.96 -17.60 -1.13
C VAL A 68 -3.25 -18.90 -1.48
N HIS A 69 -1.91 -18.92 -1.41
CA HIS A 69 -1.13 -20.14 -1.61
C HIS A 69 -0.84 -20.89 -0.30
N ASP A 70 -0.89 -20.19 0.84
CA ASP A 70 -0.75 -20.81 2.15
C ASP A 70 -2.06 -21.54 2.51
N THR A 71 -1.97 -22.86 2.68
CA THR A 71 -3.13 -23.70 3.02
C THR A 71 -3.71 -23.36 4.39
N LEU A 72 -2.91 -22.82 5.31
CA LEU A 72 -3.40 -22.39 6.63
C LEU A 72 -4.19 -21.09 6.56
N ALA A 73 -4.02 -20.30 5.50
CA ALA A 73 -4.76 -19.07 5.28
C ALA A 73 -6.09 -19.29 4.54
N VAL A 74 -6.35 -20.49 3.99
CA VAL A 74 -7.61 -20.79 3.32
C VAL A 74 -8.75 -20.84 4.34
N GLY A 75 -9.86 -20.17 4.03
CA GLY A 75 -11.00 -20.04 4.94
C GLY A 75 -10.87 -18.87 5.92
N GLU A 76 -9.70 -18.25 6.05
CA GLU A 76 -9.51 -17.07 6.87
C GLU A 76 -10.13 -15.82 6.23
N ALA A 77 -10.59 -14.90 7.05
CA ALA A 77 -11.14 -13.63 6.59
C ALA A 77 -10.04 -12.67 6.11
N ARG A 78 -10.38 -11.87 5.09
CA ARG A 78 -9.61 -10.73 4.58
C ARG A 78 -10.60 -9.62 4.30
N GLY A 79 -10.83 -8.75 5.28
CA GLY A 79 -11.98 -7.85 5.27
C GLY A 79 -13.32 -8.63 5.20
N SER A 80 -14.16 -8.31 4.21
CA SER A 80 -15.47 -8.97 3.99
C SER A 80 -15.41 -10.24 3.15
N HIS A 81 -14.22 -10.70 2.76
CA HIS A 81 -14.03 -11.85 1.89
C HIS A 81 -13.39 -13.02 2.64
N ILE A 82 -13.72 -14.24 2.23
CA ILE A 82 -13.06 -15.46 2.70
C ILE A 82 -12.01 -15.88 1.68
N ALA A 83 -10.80 -16.13 2.16
CA ALA A 83 -9.68 -16.57 1.34
C ALA A 83 -9.95 -17.95 0.74
N ARG A 84 -9.79 -18.06 -0.58
CA ARG A 84 -9.93 -19.28 -1.39
C ARG A 84 -8.53 -19.84 -1.71
N PRO A 85 -8.38 -21.15 -1.95
CA PRO A 85 -7.10 -21.71 -2.35
C PRO A 85 -6.68 -21.20 -3.74
N LEU A 86 -5.38 -20.97 -3.95
CA LEU A 86 -4.83 -20.49 -5.23
C LEU A 86 -5.20 -21.37 -6.43
N THR A 87 -5.44 -22.66 -6.21
CA THR A 87 -5.88 -23.60 -7.26
C THR A 87 -7.24 -23.27 -7.84
N ASP A 88 -8.07 -22.49 -7.13
CA ASP A 88 -9.38 -22.06 -7.61
C ASP A 88 -9.31 -20.79 -8.46
N LEU A 89 -8.16 -20.10 -8.46
CA LEU A 89 -7.96 -18.86 -9.20
C LEU A 89 -8.28 -18.99 -10.70
N PRO A 90 -7.87 -20.06 -11.42
CA PRO A 90 -8.19 -20.21 -12.85
C PRO A 90 -9.69 -20.37 -13.14
N HIS A 91 -10.49 -20.69 -12.11
CA HIS A 91 -11.94 -20.83 -12.19
C HIS A 91 -12.70 -19.55 -11.79
N SER A 92 -11.99 -18.49 -11.41
CA SER A 92 -12.59 -17.17 -11.15
C SER A 92 -13.28 -16.64 -12.41
N SER A 93 -14.34 -15.85 -12.20
CA SER A 93 -15.01 -15.09 -13.26
C SER A 93 -14.30 -13.78 -13.62
N ALA A 94 -13.21 -13.44 -12.91
CA ALA A 94 -12.43 -12.24 -13.20
C ALA A 94 -11.68 -12.35 -14.53
N ALA A 95 -11.38 -11.19 -15.13
CA ALA A 95 -10.48 -11.08 -16.28
C ALA A 95 -9.15 -10.41 -15.92
N THR A 96 -9.01 -9.96 -14.66
CA THR A 96 -7.82 -9.30 -14.13
C THR A 96 -7.50 -9.88 -12.76
N VAL A 97 -6.21 -10.19 -12.54
CA VAL A 97 -5.68 -10.50 -11.21
C VAL A 97 -4.83 -9.35 -10.71
N LEU A 98 -5.08 -8.93 -9.47
CA LEU A 98 -4.16 -8.09 -8.70
C LEU A 98 -3.31 -8.99 -7.82
N VAL A 99 -1.99 -8.99 -8.04
CA VAL A 99 -1.04 -9.54 -7.08
C VAL A 99 -0.87 -8.52 -5.96
N ALA A 100 -1.41 -8.82 -4.78
CA ALA A 100 -1.28 -7.99 -3.58
C ALA A 100 0.12 -8.13 -2.98
N ALA A 101 1.13 -7.74 -3.74
CA ALA A 101 2.53 -7.69 -3.33
C ALA A 101 3.26 -6.56 -4.05
N PHE A 102 4.27 -6.02 -3.37
CA PHE A 102 5.32 -5.18 -3.97
C PHE A 102 6.52 -6.05 -4.36
N ASP A 103 7.36 -5.57 -5.27
CA ASP A 103 8.50 -6.33 -5.81
C ASP A 103 8.04 -7.67 -6.43
N ALA A 104 6.87 -7.65 -7.07
CA ALA A 104 6.07 -8.84 -7.35
C ALA A 104 6.51 -9.63 -8.59
N GLY A 105 7.67 -9.32 -9.19
CA GLY A 105 8.12 -9.93 -10.45
C GLY A 105 8.18 -11.46 -10.41
N ARG A 106 8.74 -12.03 -9.34
CA ARG A 106 8.82 -13.50 -9.17
C ARG A 106 7.43 -14.13 -8.96
N LEU A 107 6.58 -13.47 -8.17
CA LEU A 107 5.22 -13.92 -7.89
C LEU A 107 4.35 -13.91 -9.14
N THR A 108 4.46 -12.83 -9.93
CA THR A 108 3.81 -12.67 -11.23
C THR A 108 4.20 -13.79 -12.18
N ALA A 109 5.50 -14.08 -12.30
CA ALA A 109 5.98 -15.18 -13.15
C ALA A 109 5.41 -16.54 -12.72
N ARG A 110 5.31 -16.79 -11.40
CA ARG A 110 4.76 -18.04 -10.85
C ARG A 110 3.28 -18.22 -11.17
N ILE A 111 2.46 -17.19 -11.01
CA ILE A 111 1.01 -17.31 -11.23
C ILE A 111 0.63 -17.26 -12.72
N LYS A 112 1.45 -16.63 -13.57
CA LYS A 112 1.15 -16.47 -15.00
C LYS A 112 0.85 -17.80 -15.70
N ALA A 113 1.51 -18.88 -15.30
CA ALA A 113 1.27 -20.22 -15.86
C ALA A 113 -0.07 -20.84 -15.45
N LEU A 114 -0.71 -20.35 -14.39
CA LEU A 114 -2.00 -20.82 -13.91
C LEU A 114 -3.18 -20.08 -14.59
N LEU A 115 -2.91 -18.92 -15.18
CA LEU A 115 -3.94 -18.00 -15.66
C LEU A 115 -4.17 -18.16 -17.16
N PRO A 116 -5.40 -17.91 -17.65
CA PRO A 116 -5.64 -17.74 -19.07
C PRO A 116 -4.75 -16.64 -19.67
N ALA A 117 -4.24 -16.84 -20.88
CA ALA A 117 -3.34 -15.88 -21.54
C ALA A 117 -3.97 -14.50 -21.78
N THR A 118 -5.30 -14.41 -21.75
CA THR A 118 -6.06 -13.17 -21.94
C THR A 118 -6.20 -12.33 -20.66
N TRP A 119 -5.81 -12.86 -19.51
CA TRP A 119 -5.99 -12.14 -18.24
C TRP A 119 -4.96 -11.03 -18.06
N GLY A 120 -5.43 -9.89 -17.56
CA GLY A 120 -4.56 -8.82 -17.07
C GLY A 120 -3.90 -9.22 -15.75
N ILE A 121 -2.60 -8.98 -15.62
CA ILE A 121 -1.89 -9.08 -14.33
C ILE A 121 -1.45 -7.68 -13.92
N VAL A 122 -1.86 -7.27 -12.73
CA VAL A 122 -1.49 -6.00 -12.11
C VAL A 122 -0.86 -6.29 -10.75
N THR A 123 0.05 -5.45 -10.28
CA THR A 123 0.72 -5.61 -8.98
C THR A 123 0.67 -4.31 -8.20
N LEU A 124 1.03 -4.34 -6.91
CA LEU A 124 1.18 -3.11 -6.12
C LEU A 124 2.45 -2.32 -6.49
N ASP A 125 3.26 -2.79 -7.44
CA ASP A 125 4.38 -2.01 -7.98
C ASP A 125 3.90 -0.69 -8.62
N ASP A 126 2.68 -0.67 -9.19
CA ASP A 126 2.02 0.53 -9.74
C ASP A 126 1.70 1.59 -8.66
N VAL A 127 1.80 1.22 -7.36
CA VAL A 127 1.44 2.06 -6.19
C VAL A 127 2.69 2.52 -5.44
N LYS A 128 3.90 2.12 -5.87
CA LYS A 128 5.14 2.48 -5.19
C LYS A 128 5.37 3.98 -5.14
N LEU A 129 6.02 4.42 -4.07
CA LEU A 129 6.61 5.75 -4.02
C LEU A 129 7.67 5.92 -5.11
N PRO A 130 7.86 7.15 -5.62
CA PRO A 130 8.98 7.46 -6.51
C PRO A 130 10.33 7.07 -5.90
N ASP A 131 11.25 6.57 -6.72
CA ASP A 131 12.57 6.09 -6.27
C ASP A 131 13.35 7.13 -5.43
N GLY A 132 13.16 8.42 -5.70
CA GLY A 132 13.80 9.51 -4.95
C GLY A 132 13.37 9.63 -3.49
N LEU A 133 12.25 8.98 -3.10
CA LEU A 133 11.73 8.94 -1.74
C LEU A 133 12.00 7.59 -1.04
N VAL A 134 12.72 6.68 -1.69
CA VAL A 134 12.97 5.32 -1.20
C VAL A 134 14.46 5.14 -0.92
N THR A 135 14.81 4.82 0.32
CA THR A 135 16.21 4.62 0.75
C THR A 135 16.76 3.26 0.32
N ASN A 136 16.03 2.19 0.60
CA ASN A 136 16.32 0.83 0.15
C ASN A 136 15.45 0.45 -1.05
N VAL A 137 15.94 0.77 -2.25
CA VAL A 137 15.25 0.46 -3.52
C VAL A 137 15.17 -1.03 -3.85
N LYS A 138 15.97 -1.89 -3.19
CA LYS A 138 16.00 -3.34 -3.44
C LYS A 138 14.87 -4.09 -2.74
N ARG A 139 14.28 -3.48 -1.70
CA ARG A 139 13.22 -4.06 -0.90
C ARG A 139 12.26 -2.95 -0.53
N TYR A 140 11.17 -2.83 -1.28
CA TYR A 140 10.25 -1.72 -1.11
C TYR A 140 9.67 -1.67 0.31
N LEU A 141 9.22 -2.81 0.84
CA LEU A 141 8.71 -2.95 2.21
C LEU A 141 9.80 -3.02 3.31
N ASP A 142 10.98 -2.43 3.08
CA ASP A 142 11.95 -2.23 4.15
C ASP A 142 11.46 -1.12 5.10
N PRO A 143 11.44 -1.33 6.43
CA PRO A 143 11.03 -0.30 7.39
C PRO A 143 11.76 1.04 7.22
N VAL A 144 13.02 1.04 6.74
CA VAL A 144 13.81 2.25 6.52
C VAL A 144 13.19 3.18 5.47
N ASN A 145 12.36 2.64 4.56
CA ASN A 145 11.69 3.43 3.53
C ASN A 145 10.50 4.22 4.07
N PHE A 146 10.00 3.91 5.27
CA PHE A 146 8.74 4.46 5.77
C PHE A 146 8.88 5.10 7.16
N ALA A 147 9.34 6.34 7.13
CA ALA A 147 9.36 7.28 8.25
C ALA A 147 8.36 8.43 8.01
N THR A 148 7.09 8.09 7.86
CA THR A 148 6.01 9.08 7.62
C THR A 148 5.35 9.50 8.93
N ASN A 149 5.18 10.80 9.13
CA ASN A 149 4.42 11.39 10.22
C ASN A 149 3.29 12.25 9.66
N PHE A 150 2.12 12.18 10.30
CA PHE A 150 1.01 13.09 10.03
C PHE A 150 0.95 14.13 11.15
N VAL A 151 0.90 15.41 10.77
CA VAL A 151 0.75 16.53 11.69
C VAL A 151 -0.57 17.20 11.37
N PHE A 152 -1.44 17.30 12.37
CA PHE A 152 -2.73 17.97 12.26
C PHE A 152 -2.61 19.34 12.90
N PHE A 153 -2.80 20.38 12.10
CA PHE A 153 -2.76 21.76 12.56
C PHE A 153 -4.14 22.16 13.09
N ARG A 154 -4.14 22.94 14.17
CA ARG A 154 -5.35 23.61 14.65
C ARG A 154 -5.10 25.10 14.51
N ASP A 155 -5.33 25.59 13.30
CA ASP A 155 -5.14 26.98 12.96
C ASP A 155 -6.51 27.63 12.73
N ASP A 156 -6.75 28.74 13.41
CA ASP A 156 -7.94 29.59 13.27
C ASP A 156 -7.54 31.05 13.56
N ASP A 157 -8.51 31.98 13.62
CA ASP A 157 -8.21 33.39 13.88
C ASP A 157 -7.53 33.67 15.25
N HIS A 158 -7.52 32.68 16.15
CA HIS A 158 -6.98 32.77 17.52
C HIS A 158 -5.76 31.87 17.76
N PHE A 159 -5.57 30.82 16.95
CA PHE A 159 -4.50 29.84 17.10
C PHE A 159 -3.67 29.70 15.82
N ALA A 160 -2.35 29.63 16.00
CA ALA A 160 -1.41 29.30 14.93
C ALA A 160 -0.44 28.22 15.42
N THR A 161 -0.17 27.24 14.55
CA THR A 161 0.72 26.12 14.85
C THR A 161 2.06 26.31 14.14
N ARG A 162 3.17 26.19 14.88
CA ARG A 162 4.51 26.13 14.30
C ARG A 162 5.05 24.71 14.33
N LEU A 163 5.32 24.13 13.16
CA LEU A 163 6.07 22.89 13.04
C LEU A 163 7.57 23.16 13.15
N THR A 164 8.24 22.46 14.06
CA THR A 164 9.70 22.43 14.16
C THR A 164 10.16 20.98 14.05
N THR A 165 11.12 20.71 13.17
CA THR A 165 11.70 19.37 12.99
C THR A 165 12.98 19.24 13.80
N ALA A 166 13.18 18.08 14.44
CA ALA A 166 14.46 17.71 15.04
C ALA A 166 15.04 16.50 14.30
N ASN A 167 16.20 16.69 13.65
CA ASN A 167 16.87 15.62 12.92
C ASN A 167 17.88 14.91 13.84
N TYR A 168 17.45 13.80 14.45
CA TYR A 168 18.34 12.93 15.22
C TYR A 168 19.02 11.86 14.36
N TRP A 169 18.61 11.67 13.10
CA TRP A 169 19.09 10.61 12.21
C TRP A 169 20.55 10.77 11.83
N ALA A 170 21.03 12.02 11.70
CA ALA A 170 22.45 12.30 11.48
C ALA A 170 23.33 11.73 12.61
N GLY A 171 22.84 11.74 13.86
CA GLY A 171 23.52 11.15 15.02
C GLY A 171 23.62 9.61 14.96
N TYR A 172 22.82 8.98 14.10
CA TYR A 172 22.83 7.53 13.86
C TYR A 172 23.48 7.16 12.51
N GLY A 173 24.21 8.09 11.89
CA GLY A 173 24.97 7.82 10.65
C GLY A 173 24.21 8.04 9.35
N ALA A 174 22.98 8.58 9.39
CA ALA A 174 22.29 8.98 8.17
C ALA A 174 23.02 10.17 7.51
N THR A 175 23.15 10.15 6.19
CA THR A 175 23.74 11.24 5.40
C THR A 175 22.72 11.74 4.38
N ALA A 176 22.80 13.03 4.01
CA ALA A 176 21.91 13.65 3.04
C ALA A 176 20.40 13.46 3.34
N VAL A 177 20.03 13.54 4.63
CA VAL A 177 18.63 13.42 5.05
C VAL A 177 17.82 14.57 4.44
N LYS A 178 16.68 14.21 3.87
CA LYS A 178 15.70 15.16 3.32
C LYS A 178 14.35 14.91 3.94
N PHE A 179 13.60 15.98 4.14
CA PHE A 179 12.19 15.92 4.45
C PHE A 179 11.40 16.23 3.18
N PHE A 180 10.48 15.33 2.85
CA PHE A 180 9.39 15.59 1.91
C PHE A 180 8.18 16.07 2.71
N HIS A 181 7.62 17.21 2.34
CA HIS A 181 6.45 17.79 2.98
C HIS A 181 5.31 17.91 1.99
N ARG A 182 4.10 17.65 2.47
CA ARG A 182 2.87 17.88 1.73
C ARG A 182 1.83 18.45 2.67
N LEU A 183 1.32 19.63 2.33
CA LEU A 183 0.29 20.34 3.07
C LEU A 183 -1.07 20.11 2.40
N PHE A 184 -2.08 19.84 3.23
CA PHE A 184 -3.46 19.66 2.80
C PHE A 184 -4.36 20.72 3.42
N ASP A 185 -5.45 21.04 2.75
CA ASP A 185 -6.57 21.76 3.36
C ASP A 185 -7.48 20.80 4.16
N GLU A 186 -8.55 21.36 4.75
CA GLU A 186 -9.53 20.61 5.53
C GLU A 186 -10.30 19.55 4.73
N ALA A 187 -10.39 19.72 3.40
CA ALA A 187 -11.04 18.77 2.50
C ALA A 187 -10.07 17.70 1.98
N GLY A 188 -8.80 17.77 2.36
CA GLY A 188 -7.75 16.87 1.89
C GLY A 188 -7.18 17.23 0.52
N ALA A 189 -7.46 18.43 -0.01
CA ALA A 189 -6.83 18.91 -1.23
C ALA A 189 -5.39 19.35 -0.95
N VAL A 190 -4.48 19.05 -1.87
CA VAL A 190 -3.06 19.43 -1.74
C VAL A 190 -2.91 20.93 -1.96
N LEU A 191 -2.43 21.64 -0.93
CA LEU A 191 -2.14 23.08 -0.98
C LEU A 191 -0.70 23.36 -1.41
N ALA A 192 0.25 22.55 -0.94
CA ALA A 192 1.66 22.71 -1.24
C ALA A 192 2.43 21.40 -1.09
N GLU A 193 3.52 21.26 -1.85
CA GLU A 193 4.46 20.15 -1.77
C GLU A 193 5.88 20.69 -1.94
N TRP A 194 6.80 20.30 -1.06
CA TRP A 194 8.20 20.76 -1.12
C TRP A 194 9.16 19.81 -0.41
N GLU A 195 10.45 19.94 -0.73
CA GLU A 195 11.53 19.24 -0.04
C GLU A 195 12.42 20.22 0.74
N THR A 196 12.90 19.81 1.91
CA THR A 196 13.92 20.55 2.66
C THR A 196 15.04 19.60 3.11
N PRO A 197 16.32 19.97 2.94
CA PRO A 197 17.41 19.32 3.65
C PRO A 197 17.16 19.37 5.17
N ALA A 198 17.52 18.29 5.87
CA ALA A 198 17.35 18.15 7.30
C ALA A 198 18.57 18.61 8.12
#